data_AF-A0A5Q4DGW1-F1
#
_entry.id   AF-A0A5Q4DGW1-F1
#
_cell.length_a   1.000
_cell.length_b   1.000
_cell.length_c   1.000
_cell.angle_alpha   90.00
_cell.angle_beta   90.00
_cell.angle_gamma   90.00
#
_symmetry.space_group_name_H-M   'P 1'
#
loop_
_entity.id
_entity.type
_entity.pdbx_description
1 polymer ?
#
loop_
_entity_poly.entity_id
_entity_poly.type
_entity_poly.pdbx_seq_one_letter_code
_entity_poly.pdbx_strand_id
1 'polypeptide(L)'
;MSALLKTTRKPKAGPKVPRRAIIVQAICDVIREDWRDGTCPTLLSHEGAIWAALRSGLCLEGMGWHDANKAARDMLHEAFARTGAKRPAWKEGQPEWCDGGVIRDTRTTCANCGKGLEPEQKIYCSKTCFDAHRARLYRADNLEKVRALERIKNERRRASGEREGQSPRSERWKDARDKARTYRD
;
A
#
# COMPACT_ATOMS: atom_id res chain seq x y z
N MET A 1 38.16 10.29 25.72
CA MET A 1 36.72 10.02 25.95
C MET A 1 35.92 10.94 25.05
N SER A 2 35.54 10.47 23.86
CA SER A 2 34.90 11.32 22.84
C SER A 2 33.40 11.44 23.12
N ALA A 3 32.97 12.64 23.53
CA ALA A 3 31.57 12.96 23.74
C ALA A 3 30.87 13.11 22.37
N LEU A 4 30.26 12.03 21.89
CA LEU A 4 29.33 12.05 20.76
C LEU A 4 28.12 12.92 21.12
N LEU A 5 28.19 14.21 20.77
CA LEU A 5 27.07 15.14 20.84
C LEU A 5 25.93 14.60 19.97
N LYS A 6 24.92 14.01 20.63
CA LYS A 6 23.67 13.62 19.99
C LYS A 6 22.95 14.89 19.55
N THR A 7 23.12 15.26 18.28
CA THR A 7 22.29 16.30 17.68
C THR A 7 20.86 15.76 17.57
N THR A 8 20.02 16.10 18.53
CA THR A 8 18.59 15.78 18.48
C THR A 8 17.96 16.66 17.41
N ARG A 9 17.80 16.11 16.19
CA ARG A 9 17.09 16.81 15.13
C ARG A 9 15.66 17.08 15.60
N LYS A 10 15.26 18.36 15.61
CA LYS A 10 13.88 18.77 15.95
C LYS A 10 12.90 18.05 14.99
N PRO A 11 11.87 17.37 15.51
CA PRO A 11 10.90 16.68 14.66
C PRO A 11 10.20 17.72 13.78
N LYS A 12 10.10 17.45 12.48
CA LYS A 12 9.35 18.30 11.56
C LYS A 12 7.86 18.21 11.90
N ALA A 13 7.18 19.35 11.87
CA ALA A 13 5.73 19.40 12.02
C ALA A 13 5.03 18.55 10.95
N GLY A 14 3.90 17.95 11.33
CA GLY A 14 3.09 17.14 10.42
C GLY A 14 2.55 17.92 9.21
N PRO A 15 1.94 17.23 8.23
CA PRO A 15 1.29 17.90 7.11
C PRO A 15 0.26 18.91 7.62
N LYS A 16 0.25 20.11 7.01
CA LYS A 16 -0.73 21.16 7.32
C LYS A 16 -2.15 20.61 7.15
N VAL A 17 -3.09 21.08 7.98
CA VAL A 17 -4.50 20.63 8.01
C VAL A 17 -5.17 20.52 6.63
N PRO A 18 -5.02 21.51 5.70
CA PRO A 18 -5.66 21.42 4.38
C PRO A 18 -5.15 20.23 3.56
N ARG A 19 -3.84 19.96 3.65
CA ARG A 19 -3.21 18.86 2.92
C ARG A 19 -3.66 17.50 3.45
N ARG A 20 -3.81 17.38 4.77
CA ARG A 20 -4.30 16.16 5.41
C ARG A 20 -5.70 15.81 4.92
N ALA A 21 -6.61 16.80 4.91
CA ALA A 21 -7.99 16.60 4.47
C ALA A 21 -8.07 16.10 3.01
N ILE A 22 -7.27 16.69 2.10
CA ILE A 22 -7.20 16.27 0.70
C ILE A 22 -6.76 14.81 0.56
N ILE A 23 -5.72 14.41 1.29
CA ILE A 23 -5.22 13.03 1.26
C ILE A 23 -6.28 12.05 1.78
N VAL A 24 -6.92 12.37 2.90
CA VAL A 24 -7.98 11.53 3.48
C VAL A 24 -9.15 11.40 2.51
N GLN A 25 -9.56 12.49 1.85
CA GLN A 25 -10.64 12.47 0.87
C GLN A 25 -10.29 11.58 -0.33
N ALA A 26 -9.10 11.74 -0.92
CA ALA A 26 -8.64 10.89 -2.02
C ALA A 26 -8.59 9.40 -1.65
N ILE A 27 -8.23 9.07 -0.41
CA ILE A 27 -8.28 7.68 0.08
C ILE A 27 -9.73 7.19 0.15
N CYS A 28 -10.66 8.01 0.65
CA CYS A 28 -12.09 7.64 0.73
C CYS A 28 -12.67 7.36 -0.66
N ASP A 29 -12.34 8.19 -1.64
CA ASP A 29 -12.88 8.09 -3.00
C ASP A 29 -12.39 6.80 -3.67
N VAL A 30 -11.08 6.54 -3.64
CA VAL A 30 -10.50 5.30 -4.19
C VAL A 30 -11.08 4.05 -3.52
N ILE A 31 -11.19 4.02 -2.19
CA ILE A 31 -11.76 2.87 -1.48
C ILE A 31 -13.23 2.62 -1.87
N ARG A 32 -14.03 3.70 -1.97
CA ARG A 32 -15.46 3.58 -2.30
C ARG A 32 -15.68 3.17 -3.75
N GLU A 33 -14.91 3.72 -4.68
CA GLU A 33 -14.96 3.37 -6.10
C GLU A 33 -14.55 1.91 -6.29
N ASP A 34 -13.40 1.50 -5.77
CA ASP A 34 -12.91 0.12 -5.93
C ASP A 34 -13.86 -0.92 -5.33
N TRP A 35 -14.51 -0.58 -4.22
CA TRP A 35 -15.52 -1.45 -3.61
C TRP A 35 -16.83 -1.49 -4.40
N ARG A 36 -17.32 -0.34 -4.89
CA ARG A 36 -18.55 -0.25 -5.70
C ARG A 36 -18.40 -0.97 -7.03
N ASP A 37 -17.23 -0.87 -7.65
CA ASP A 37 -16.92 -1.49 -8.94
C ASP A 37 -16.57 -2.98 -8.80
N GLY A 38 -16.53 -3.51 -7.57
CA GLY A 38 -16.16 -4.90 -7.30
C GLY A 38 -14.68 -5.21 -7.57
N THR A 39 -13.84 -4.18 -7.73
CA THR A 39 -12.38 -4.34 -7.90
C THR A 39 -11.76 -4.92 -6.63
N CYS A 40 -12.27 -4.53 -5.46
CA CYS A 40 -11.83 -5.07 -4.19
C CYS A 40 -13.02 -5.67 -3.39
N PRO A 41 -12.80 -6.79 -2.67
CA PRO A 41 -13.88 -7.48 -1.98
C PRO A 41 -14.37 -6.74 -0.73
N THR A 42 -13.55 -5.86 -0.15
CA THR A 42 -13.88 -5.15 1.10
C THR A 42 -13.32 -3.73 1.09
N LEU A 43 -13.94 -2.85 1.88
CA LEU A 43 -13.42 -1.49 2.11
C LEU A 43 -12.04 -1.48 2.79
N LEU A 44 -11.61 -2.58 3.41
CA LEU A 44 -10.31 -2.71 4.08
C LEU A 44 -9.21 -3.27 3.17
N SER A 45 -9.54 -3.69 1.94
CA SER A 45 -8.62 -4.41 1.04
C SER A 45 -7.32 -3.65 0.74
N HIS A 46 -7.36 -2.32 0.71
CA HIS A 46 -6.19 -1.49 0.39
C HIS A 46 -5.42 -1.00 1.63
N GLU A 47 -5.81 -1.39 2.84
CA GLU A 47 -5.26 -0.86 4.10
C GLU A 47 -3.72 -0.88 4.12
N GLY A 48 -3.13 -2.07 3.97
CA GLY A 48 -1.69 -2.24 4.12
C GLY A 48 -0.89 -1.47 3.07
N ALA A 49 -1.40 -1.43 1.83
CA ALA A 49 -0.76 -0.75 0.71
C ALA A 49 -0.76 0.77 0.91
N ILE A 50 -1.93 1.33 1.25
CA ILE A 50 -2.10 2.77 1.49
C ILE A 50 -1.27 3.21 2.68
N TRP A 51 -1.32 2.46 3.79
CA TRP A 51 -0.52 2.75 4.99
C TRP A 51 0.98 2.79 4.67
N ALA A 52 1.50 1.77 3.98
CA ALA A 52 2.91 1.69 3.62
C ALA A 52 3.33 2.85 2.69
N ALA A 53 2.48 3.22 1.74
CA ALA A 53 2.75 4.32 0.83
C ALA A 53 2.70 5.69 1.50
N LEU A 54 1.71 5.94 2.36
CA LEU A 54 1.63 7.17 3.16
C LEU A 54 2.86 7.33 4.05
N ARG A 55 3.21 6.27 4.79
CA ARG A 55 4.37 6.29 5.69
C ARG A 55 5.66 6.55 4.93
N SER A 56 5.91 5.82 3.84
CA SER A 56 7.12 6.02 3.03
C SER A 56 7.17 7.42 2.39
N GLY A 57 6.03 7.93 1.90
CA GLY A 57 5.92 9.29 1.40
C GLY A 57 6.28 10.35 2.46
N LEU A 58 5.73 10.23 3.66
CA LEU A 58 6.04 11.14 4.77
C LEU A 58 7.51 11.06 5.20
N CYS A 59 8.09 9.86 5.25
CA CYS A 59 9.53 9.70 5.51
C CYS A 59 10.39 10.40 4.46
N LEU A 60 10.04 10.29 3.18
CA LEU A 60 10.75 10.95 2.08
C LEU A 60 10.63 12.49 2.14
N GLU A 61 9.59 13.01 2.78
CA GLU A 61 9.43 14.45 3.07
C GLU A 61 10.25 14.91 4.29
N GLY A 62 10.95 13.99 4.93
CA GLY A 62 11.84 14.22 6.06
C GLY A 62 11.16 14.10 7.42
N MET A 63 9.98 13.47 7.50
CA MET A 63 9.37 13.10 8.77
C MET A 63 10.10 11.89 9.37
N GLY A 64 10.26 11.86 10.69
CA GLY A 64 10.81 10.69 11.39
C GLY A 64 9.92 9.46 11.23
N TRP A 65 10.49 8.26 11.26
CA TRP A 65 9.74 7.02 11.00
C TRP A 65 8.55 6.82 11.93
N HIS A 66 8.71 7.09 13.24
CA HIS A 66 7.63 6.93 14.22
C HIS A 66 6.48 7.92 13.96
N ASP A 67 6.79 9.19 13.71
CA ASP A 67 5.80 10.23 13.42
C ASP A 67 5.08 9.97 12.10
N ALA A 68 5.83 9.56 11.06
CA ALA A 68 5.29 9.19 9.76
C ALA A 68 4.35 8.00 9.87
N ASN A 69 4.72 7.00 10.67
CA ASN A 69 3.89 5.83 10.90
C ASN A 69 2.59 6.19 11.63
N LYS A 70 2.68 7.01 12.68
CA LYS A 70 1.52 7.50 13.43
C LYS A 70 0.59 8.33 12.55
N ALA A 71 1.12 9.34 11.85
CA ALA A 71 0.34 10.18 10.96
C ALA A 71 -0.34 9.39 9.83
N ALA A 72 0.35 8.40 9.25
CA ALA A 72 -0.22 7.53 8.23
C ALA A 72 -1.40 6.68 8.78
N ARG A 73 -1.27 6.12 9.98
CA ARG A 73 -2.37 5.40 10.65
C ARG A 73 -3.54 6.32 10.96
N ASP A 74 -3.27 7.50 11.51
CA ASP A 74 -4.29 8.49 11.87
C ASP A 74 -5.10 8.94 10.63
N MET A 75 -4.44 9.15 9.49
CA MET A 75 -5.12 9.48 8.22
C MET A 75 -5.94 8.31 7.67
N LEU A 76 -5.41 7.09 7.74
CA LEU A 76 -6.10 5.91 7.23
C LEU A 76 -7.32 5.52 8.09
N HIS A 77 -7.19 5.60 9.41
CA HIS A 77 -8.30 5.41 10.34
C HIS A 77 -9.42 6.42 10.10
N GLU A 78 -9.07 7.69 9.87
CA GLU A 78 -10.08 8.69 9.54
C GLU A 78 -10.77 8.38 8.22
N ALA A 79 -10.03 7.94 7.20
CA ALA A 79 -10.61 7.55 5.93
C ALA A 79 -11.58 6.37 6.09
N PHE A 80 -11.19 5.32 6.83
CA PHE A 80 -12.07 4.17 7.09
C PHE A 80 -13.30 4.52 7.91
N ALA A 81 -13.18 5.41 8.89
CA ALA A 81 -14.33 5.92 9.63
C ALA A 81 -15.31 6.64 8.70
N ARG A 82 -14.81 7.45 7.76
CA ARG A 82 -15.63 8.15 6.76
C ARG A 82 -16.27 7.21 5.74
N THR A 83 -15.59 6.14 5.33
CA THR A 83 -16.16 5.15 4.39
C THR A 83 -17.12 4.18 5.06
N GLY A 84 -17.17 4.15 6.40
CA GLY A 84 -18.02 3.22 7.16
C GLY A 84 -17.45 1.81 7.23
N ALA A 85 -16.15 1.64 6.99
CA ALA A 85 -15.49 0.34 7.06
C ALA A 85 -15.55 -0.19 8.51
N LYS A 86 -16.10 -1.38 8.69
CA LYS A 86 -16.14 -2.08 9.98
C LYS A 86 -15.06 -3.15 10.00
N ARG A 87 -14.22 -3.14 11.03
CA ARG A 87 -13.30 -4.24 11.25
C ARG A 87 -14.05 -5.44 11.82
N PRO A 88 -13.78 -6.65 11.33
CA PRO A 88 -14.27 -7.85 11.99
C PRO A 88 -13.69 -7.93 13.40
N ALA A 89 -14.43 -8.58 14.30
CA ALA A 89 -13.88 -8.96 15.60
C ALA A 89 -12.65 -9.86 15.38
N TRP A 90 -11.74 -9.91 16.36
CA TRP A 90 -10.53 -10.74 16.25
C TRP A 90 -10.81 -12.19 15.86
N LYS A 91 -11.86 -12.78 16.45
CA LYS A 91 -12.31 -14.15 16.14
C LYS A 91 -12.78 -14.31 14.70
N GLU A 92 -13.50 -13.33 14.17
CA GLU A 92 -14.02 -13.34 12.79
C GLU A 92 -12.90 -13.20 11.74
N GLY A 93 -11.77 -12.63 12.13
CA GLY A 93 -10.59 -12.52 11.25
C GLY A 93 -9.72 -13.78 11.21
N GLN A 94 -10.05 -14.82 11.99
CA GLN A 94 -9.27 -16.06 12.00
C GLN A 94 -9.66 -16.96 10.83
N PRO A 95 -8.71 -17.67 10.17
CA PRO A 95 -9.02 -18.63 9.11
C PRO A 95 -10.07 -19.66 9.52
N GLU A 96 -10.01 -20.11 10.78
CA GLU A 96 -10.91 -21.11 11.36
C GLU A 96 -12.36 -20.63 11.45
N TRP A 97 -12.60 -19.31 11.45
CA TRP A 97 -13.95 -18.75 11.47
C TRP A 97 -14.71 -19.05 10.18
N CYS A 98 -14.02 -18.98 9.03
CA CYS A 98 -14.62 -19.26 7.72
C CYS A 98 -14.92 -20.75 7.53
N ASP A 99 -14.15 -21.63 8.19
CA ASP A 99 -14.26 -23.08 8.03
C ASP A 99 -15.19 -23.74 9.08
N GLY A 100 -15.93 -22.94 9.86
CA GLY A 100 -16.83 -23.45 10.91
C GLY A 100 -16.08 -24.11 12.08
N GLY A 101 -14.85 -23.68 12.36
CA GLY A 101 -14.03 -24.16 13.47
C GLY A 101 -13.34 -25.51 13.24
N VAL A 102 -13.41 -26.07 12.03
CA VAL A 102 -12.74 -27.32 11.66
C VAL A 102 -11.98 -27.10 10.37
N ILE A 103 -10.67 -27.31 10.35
CA ILE A 103 -9.88 -27.32 9.10
C ILE A 103 -10.35 -28.52 8.29
N ARG A 104 -11.30 -28.34 7.36
CA ARG A 104 -12.04 -29.45 6.74
C ARG A 104 -11.45 -30.01 5.45
N ASP A 105 -10.56 -29.31 4.76
CA ASP A 105 -10.10 -29.79 3.46
C ASP A 105 -8.71 -30.44 3.54
N THR A 106 -8.72 -31.77 3.59
CA THR A 106 -7.59 -32.55 3.08
C THR A 106 -7.63 -32.38 1.56
N ARG A 107 -6.89 -31.38 1.07
CA ARG A 107 -6.87 -31.04 -0.34
C ARG A 107 -6.36 -32.25 -1.14
N THR A 108 -7.16 -32.77 -2.06
CA THR A 108 -6.76 -33.93 -2.89
C THR A 108 -6.04 -33.54 -4.18
N THR A 109 -6.07 -32.25 -4.52
CA THR A 109 -5.49 -31.71 -5.76
C THR A 109 -4.61 -30.49 -5.51
N CYS A 110 -3.57 -30.37 -6.33
CA CYS A 110 -2.57 -29.31 -6.27
C CYS A 110 -3.20 -27.94 -6.54
N ALA A 111 -3.00 -26.98 -5.64
CA ALA A 111 -3.55 -25.63 -5.75
C ALA A 111 -3.04 -24.84 -6.97
N ASN A 112 -1.94 -25.28 -7.60
CA ASN A 112 -1.40 -24.63 -8.80
C ASN A 112 -1.86 -25.26 -10.11
N CYS A 113 -1.74 -26.59 -10.22
CA CYS A 113 -1.89 -27.31 -11.49
C CYS A 113 -3.06 -28.31 -11.50
N GLY A 114 -3.75 -28.52 -10.37
CA GLY A 114 -4.90 -29.41 -10.27
C GLY A 114 -4.59 -30.92 -10.26
N LYS A 115 -3.31 -31.32 -10.41
CA LYS A 115 -2.91 -32.74 -10.30
C LYS A 115 -3.22 -33.31 -8.92
N GLY A 116 -3.49 -34.62 -8.84
CA GLY A 116 -3.63 -35.33 -7.57
C GLY A 116 -2.43 -35.13 -6.66
N LEU A 117 -2.68 -35.01 -5.35
CA LEU A 117 -1.65 -34.92 -4.32
C LEU A 117 -1.44 -36.30 -3.69
N GLU A 118 -0.17 -36.64 -3.45
CA GLU A 118 0.19 -37.80 -2.64
C GLU A 118 -0.19 -37.58 -1.16
N PRO A 119 -0.37 -38.63 -0.35
CA PRO A 119 -0.81 -38.52 1.04
C PRO A 119 0.04 -37.58 1.92
N GLU A 120 1.35 -37.47 1.65
CA GLU A 120 2.27 -36.59 2.39
C GLU A 120 2.20 -35.12 1.91
N GLN A 121 1.58 -34.86 0.77
CA GLN A 121 1.55 -33.55 0.13
C GLN A 121 0.28 -32.78 0.51
N LYS A 122 0.43 -31.66 1.22
CA LYS A 122 -0.73 -30.89 1.74
C LYS A 122 -1.37 -29.93 0.73
N ILE A 123 -0.59 -29.32 -0.17
CA ILE A 123 -1.06 -28.18 -1.01
C ILE A 123 -0.54 -28.24 -2.45
N TYR A 124 0.70 -28.67 -2.67
CA TYR A 124 1.37 -28.63 -3.98
C TYR A 124 2.05 -29.95 -4.29
N CYS A 125 1.97 -30.37 -5.56
CA CYS A 125 2.56 -31.63 -6.02
C CYS A 125 4.10 -31.57 -6.16
N SER A 126 4.69 -30.38 -6.20
CA SER A 126 6.15 -30.21 -6.31
C SER A 126 6.58 -28.80 -5.87
N LYS A 127 7.88 -28.65 -5.56
CA LYS A 127 8.50 -27.35 -5.28
C LYS A 127 8.30 -26.35 -6.42
N THR A 128 8.42 -26.81 -7.67
CA THR A 128 8.19 -25.98 -8.86
C THR A 128 6.77 -25.43 -8.91
N CYS A 129 5.76 -26.23 -8.56
CA CYS A 129 4.37 -25.76 -8.51
C CYS A 129 4.16 -24.74 -7.39
N PHE A 130 4.78 -24.95 -6.22
CA PHE A 130 4.78 -23.98 -5.14
C PHE A 130 5.40 -22.64 -5.57
N ASP A 131 6.60 -22.67 -6.16
CA ASP A 131 7.31 -21.47 -6.60
C ASP A 131 6.56 -20.73 -7.70
N ALA A 132 6.01 -21.45 -8.68
CA ALA A 132 5.21 -20.87 -9.77
C ALA A 132 3.91 -20.22 -9.26
N HIS A 133 3.21 -20.87 -8.34
CA HIS A 133 2.00 -20.32 -7.73
C HIS A 133 2.31 -19.06 -6.91
N ARG A 134 3.34 -19.14 -6.06
CA ARG A 134 3.83 -18.01 -5.25
C ARG A 134 4.22 -16.82 -6.13
N ALA A 135 4.93 -17.04 -7.24
CA ALA A 135 5.31 -15.99 -8.17
C ALA A 135 4.11 -15.37 -8.91
N ARG A 136 3.03 -16.13 -9.13
CA ARG A 136 1.78 -15.61 -9.71
C ARG A 136 1.06 -14.71 -8.70
N LEU A 137 0.87 -15.18 -7.46
CA LEU A 137 0.25 -14.40 -6.38
C LEU A 137 1.03 -13.11 -6.12
N TYR A 138 2.35 -13.18 -6.00
CA TYR A 138 3.20 -12.01 -5.80
C TYR A 138 3.03 -10.95 -6.90
N ARG A 139 2.95 -11.38 -8.17
CA ARG A 139 2.74 -10.47 -9.31
C ARG A 139 1.35 -9.84 -9.29
N ALA A 140 0.30 -10.62 -9.02
CA ALA A 140 -1.06 -10.12 -8.92
C ALA A 140 -1.19 -9.09 -7.79
N ASP A 141 -0.76 -9.44 -6.58
CA ASP A 141 -0.81 -8.56 -5.40
C ASP A 141 -0.04 -7.26 -5.63
N ASN A 142 1.14 -7.32 -6.24
CA ASN A 142 1.94 -6.12 -6.48
C ASN A 142 1.32 -5.22 -7.54
N LEU A 143 0.75 -5.79 -8.61
CA LEU A 143 0.10 -5.01 -9.65
C LEU A 143 -1.11 -4.24 -9.08
N GLU A 144 -1.93 -4.92 -8.27
CA GLU A 144 -3.07 -4.29 -7.61
C GLU A 144 -2.63 -3.15 -6.68
N LYS A 145 -1.61 -3.40 -5.84
CA LYS A 145 -1.02 -2.39 -4.96
C LYS A 145 -0.53 -1.17 -5.73
N VAL A 146 0.21 -1.38 -6.82
CA VAL A 146 0.75 -0.29 -7.65
C VAL A 146 -0.39 0.55 -8.23
N ARG A 147 -1.42 -0.08 -8.79
CA ARG A 147 -2.58 0.60 -9.39
C ARG A 147 -3.35 1.44 -8.36
N ALA A 148 -3.63 0.89 -7.18
CA ALA A 148 -4.32 1.63 -6.12
C ALA A 148 -3.50 2.87 -5.69
N LEU A 149 -2.19 2.73 -5.55
CA LEU A 149 -1.30 3.83 -5.19
C LEU A 149 -1.18 4.90 -6.28
N GLU A 150 -1.20 4.51 -7.55
CA GLU A 150 -1.21 5.45 -8.68
C GLU A 150 -2.51 6.25 -8.72
N ARG A 151 -3.67 5.60 -8.49
CA ARG A 151 -4.96 6.29 -8.41
C ARG A 151 -5.00 7.31 -7.28
N ILE A 152 -4.55 6.95 -6.07
CA ILE A 152 -4.47 7.90 -4.94
C ILE A 152 -3.58 9.09 -5.27
N LYS A 153 -2.43 8.85 -5.94
CA LYS A 153 -1.56 9.95 -6.38
C LYS A 153 -2.26 10.85 -7.39
N ASN A 154 -3.01 10.29 -8.33
CA ASN A 154 -3.73 11.04 -9.35
C ASN A 154 -4.87 11.85 -8.75
N GLU A 155 -5.68 11.26 -7.87
CA GLU A 155 -6.76 11.97 -7.16
C GLU A 155 -6.23 13.10 -6.29
N ARG A 156 -5.11 12.88 -5.60
CA ARG A 156 -4.44 13.95 -4.86
C ARG A 156 -4.04 15.12 -5.77
N ARG A 157 -3.48 14.84 -6.96
CA ARG A 157 -3.08 15.90 -7.92
C ARG A 157 -4.29 16.66 -8.44
N ARG A 158 -5.38 15.95 -8.76
CA ARG A 158 -6.66 16.53 -9.18
C ARG A 158 -7.20 17.47 -8.10
N ALA A 159 -7.28 17.01 -6.86
CA ALA A 159 -7.78 17.79 -5.74
C ALA A 159 -6.89 18.99 -5.36
N SER A 160 -5.57 18.92 -5.59
CA SER A 160 -4.67 20.06 -5.37
C SER A 160 -4.66 21.07 -6.52
N GLY A 161 -5.32 20.78 -7.65
CA GLY A 161 -5.25 21.62 -8.84
C GLY A 161 -3.87 21.64 -9.50
N GLU A 162 -3.01 20.65 -9.22
CA GLU A 162 -1.69 20.54 -9.86
C GLU A 162 -1.91 20.13 -11.32
N ARG A 163 -1.60 21.02 -12.27
CA ARG A 163 -1.67 20.68 -13.70
C ARG A 163 -0.63 19.62 -14.04
N GLU A 164 -1.01 18.68 -14.89
CA GLU A 164 -0.14 17.62 -15.39
C GLU A 164 1.08 18.24 -16.10
N GLY A 165 2.27 18.15 -15.47
CA GLY A 165 3.52 18.71 -16.00
C GLY A 165 4.23 19.76 -15.14
N GLN A 166 3.58 20.32 -14.12
CA GLN A 166 4.19 21.26 -13.17
C GLN A 166 4.80 20.57 -11.95
N SER A 167 5.47 19.43 -12.13
CA SER A 167 6.22 18.87 -11.00
C SER A 167 7.53 19.65 -10.84
N PRO A 168 7.83 20.19 -9.64
CA PRO A 168 9.15 20.79 -9.36
C PRO A 168 10.29 19.80 -9.63
N ARG A 169 10.00 18.49 -9.55
CA ARG A 169 10.96 17.43 -9.89
C ARG A 169 11.17 17.33 -11.40
N SER A 170 10.14 17.48 -12.24
CA SER A 170 10.30 17.45 -13.69
C SER A 170 11.06 18.68 -14.21
N GLU A 171 10.85 19.85 -13.63
CA GLU A 171 11.66 21.04 -13.94
C GLU A 171 13.11 20.84 -13.54
N ARG A 172 13.38 20.34 -12.33
CA ARG A 172 14.75 20.03 -11.89
C ARG A 172 15.45 19.00 -12.78
N TRP A 173 14.73 18.01 -13.32
CA TRP A 173 15.30 17.05 -14.27
C TRP A 173 15.50 17.62 -15.67
N LYS A 174 14.65 18.55 -16.11
CA LYS A 174 14.86 19.31 -17.36
C LYS A 174 16.14 20.16 -17.23
N ASP A 175 16.24 20.96 -16.17
CA ASP A 175 17.45 21.73 -15.85
C ASP A 175 18.72 20.88 -15.80
N ALA A 176 18.66 19.71 -15.13
CA ALA A 176 19.81 18.81 -15.05
C ALA A 176 20.18 18.21 -16.42
N ARG A 177 19.18 17.88 -17.25
CA ARG A 177 19.38 17.34 -18.60
C ARG A 177 19.91 18.41 -19.56
N ASP A 178 19.40 19.63 -19.47
CA ASP A 178 19.83 20.78 -20.25
C ASP A 178 21.27 21.19 -19.88
N LYS A 179 21.59 21.24 -18.57
CA LYS A 179 22.97 21.41 -18.11
C LYS A 179 23.89 20.30 -18.62
N ALA A 180 23.47 19.04 -18.55
CA ALA A 180 24.28 17.94 -19.08
C ALA A 180 24.49 18.03 -20.60
N ARG A 181 23.56 18.63 -21.34
CA ARG A 181 23.71 18.90 -22.78
C ARG A 181 24.76 19.97 -23.05
N THR A 182 24.78 21.04 -22.26
CA THR A 182 25.79 22.12 -22.40
C THR A 182 27.22 21.71 -22.04
N TYR A 183 27.43 20.57 -21.38
CA TYR A 183 28.78 20.06 -21.07
C TYR A 183 29.35 19.10 -22.13
N ARG A 184 28.62 18.81 -23.21
CA ARG A 184 29.07 17.93 -24.30
C ARG A 184 29.60 18.65 -25.53
N ASP A 185 29.40 19.96 -25.62
CA ASP A 185 29.94 20.84 -26.65
C ASP A 185 31.17 21.57 -26.09
#